data_AF-A0A797M5A4-F1
#
_entry.id   AF-A0A797M5A4-F1
#
_cell.length_a   1.000
_cell.length_b   1.000
_cell.length_c   1.000
_cell.angle_alpha   90.00
_cell.angle_beta   90.00
_cell.angle_gamma   90.00
#
_symmetry.space_group_name_H-M   'P 1'
#
loop_
_entity.id
_entity.type
_entity.pdbx_description
1 polymer ?
#
loop_
_entity_poly.entity_id
_entity_poly.type
_entity_poly.pdbx_seq_one_letter_code
_entity_poly.pdbx_strand_id
1 'polypeptide(L)'
;MPDGTYWVLTDNGFGSKANSPDAMLYLNQYKIDFKDGSVVPLKTLFLHDPDKKVPFHIINESTELRYLTGSDFDPESFQFSDDALWIGDEFGPYLIKTDLNGKVLAVFDTEVDGKVVKSPDNPTLTLPSAPDGKLNFQVARSKGFEGMAISPDGSKLYPLLEGALWD
;
A
#
# COMPACT_ATOMS: atom_id res chain seq x y z
N MET A 1 9.83 15.38 -8.73
CA MET A 1 11.07 15.00 -9.46
C MET A 1 11.79 16.27 -9.93
N PRO A 2 13.12 16.25 -10.12
CA PRO A 2 13.88 17.43 -10.53
C PRO A 2 13.44 18.05 -11.87
N ASP A 3 12.76 17.27 -12.72
CA ASP A 3 12.20 17.68 -14.02
C ASP A 3 10.85 18.41 -13.91
N GLY A 4 10.36 18.67 -12.69
CA GLY A 4 9.07 19.32 -12.46
C GLY A 4 7.85 18.39 -12.59
N THR A 5 8.06 17.08 -12.62
CA THR A 5 6.97 16.09 -12.56
C THR A 5 6.72 15.60 -11.13
N TYR A 6 5.49 15.18 -10.87
CA TYR A 6 5.01 14.75 -9.57
C TYR A 6 4.25 13.43 -9.72
N TRP A 7 4.48 12.52 -8.80
CA TRP A 7 3.72 11.28 -8.67
C TRP A 7 2.69 11.45 -7.56
N VAL A 8 1.48 11.00 -7.81
CA VAL A 8 0.35 11.06 -6.89
C VAL A 8 -0.21 9.65 -6.78
N LEU A 9 -0.28 9.13 -5.57
CA LEU A 9 -0.83 7.82 -5.24
C LEU A 9 -2.35 7.93 -5.07
N THR A 10 -3.09 6.93 -5.54
CA THR A 10 -4.49 6.77 -5.15
C THR A 10 -4.56 6.04 -3.81
N ASP A 11 -5.34 6.59 -2.90
CA ASP A 11 -5.88 5.92 -1.71
C ASP A 11 -6.75 4.70 -2.15
N ASN A 12 -7.14 3.81 -1.23
CA ASN A 12 -8.12 2.73 -1.44
C ASN A 12 -9.38 3.15 -2.20
N GLY A 13 -9.71 4.45 -2.19
CA GLY A 13 -10.75 5.03 -3.01
C GLY A 13 -11.96 5.47 -2.19
N PHE A 14 -12.80 4.54 -1.72
CA PHE A 14 -14.11 4.88 -1.13
C PHE A 14 -14.13 4.87 0.41
N GLY A 15 -12.96 4.90 1.06
CA GLY A 15 -12.80 5.12 2.49
C GLY A 15 -12.93 3.87 3.36
N SER A 16 -13.19 2.69 2.77
CA SER A 16 -13.08 1.42 3.47
C SER A 16 -12.74 0.26 2.52
N LYS A 17 -12.22 -0.82 3.09
CA LYS A 17 -11.99 -2.07 2.35
C LYS A 17 -13.26 -2.60 1.67
N ALA A 18 -14.40 -2.54 2.36
CA ALA A 18 -15.63 -3.22 1.96
C ALA A 18 -16.34 -2.59 0.76
N ASN A 19 -16.12 -1.29 0.51
CA ASN A 19 -16.74 -0.55 -0.58
C ASN A 19 -15.76 -0.19 -1.71
N SER A 20 -14.55 -0.73 -1.68
CA SER A 20 -13.51 -0.45 -2.68
C SER A 20 -13.11 -1.62 -3.60
N PRO A 21 -13.97 -2.62 -3.89
CA PRO A 21 -13.55 -3.77 -4.72
C PRO A 21 -13.37 -3.42 -6.20
N ASP A 22 -13.93 -2.30 -6.66
CA ASP A 22 -13.85 -1.79 -8.03
C ASP A 22 -12.97 -0.53 -8.15
N ALA A 23 -12.37 -0.07 -7.04
CA ALA A 23 -11.39 1.00 -7.03
C ALA A 23 -9.99 0.43 -7.34
N MET A 24 -9.56 0.47 -8.60
CA MET A 24 -8.22 0.01 -8.98
C MET A 24 -7.15 0.90 -8.32
N LEU A 25 -6.07 0.29 -7.84
CA LEU A 25 -4.93 1.01 -7.27
C LEU A 25 -3.94 1.42 -8.36
N TYR A 26 -3.52 2.68 -8.35
CA TYR A 26 -2.60 3.25 -9.32
C TYR A 26 -1.85 4.47 -8.78
N LEU A 27 -0.78 4.84 -9.49
CA LEU A 27 -0.13 6.13 -9.34
C LEU A 27 -0.28 6.93 -10.63
N ASN A 28 -0.59 8.22 -10.51
CA ASN A 28 -0.58 9.15 -11.63
C ASN A 28 0.67 10.02 -11.60
N GLN A 29 1.25 10.25 -12.78
CA GLN A 29 2.30 11.22 -12.98
C GLN A 29 1.72 12.48 -13.65
N TYR A 30 2.01 13.64 -13.08
CA TYR A 30 1.61 14.93 -13.59
C TYR A 30 2.82 15.83 -13.81
N LYS A 31 2.71 16.74 -14.76
CA LYS A 31 3.49 17.98 -14.76
C LYS A 31 2.63 19.07 -14.13
N ILE A 32 3.12 19.68 -13.05
CA ILE A 32 2.39 20.72 -12.32
C ILE A 32 3.19 22.02 -12.41
N ASP A 33 2.60 23.06 -12.98
CA ASP A 33 3.14 24.41 -12.92
C ASP A 33 2.45 25.18 -11.79
N PHE A 34 3.18 25.41 -10.70
CA PHE A 34 2.67 26.13 -9.54
C PHE A 34 2.56 27.64 -9.76
N LYS A 35 3.14 28.21 -10.82
CA LYS A 35 3.04 29.65 -11.11
C LYS A 35 1.67 30.01 -11.69
N ASP A 36 1.15 29.19 -12.59
CA ASP A 36 -0.15 29.42 -13.25
C ASP A 36 -1.25 28.42 -12.84
N GLY A 37 -0.89 27.36 -12.11
CA GLY A 37 -1.82 26.34 -11.62
C GLY A 37 -2.16 25.26 -12.64
N SER A 38 -1.46 25.19 -13.77
CA SER A 38 -1.72 24.16 -14.78
C SER A 38 -1.27 22.77 -14.32
N VAL A 39 -2.10 21.76 -14.60
CA VAL A 39 -1.85 20.36 -14.30
C VAL A 39 -2.02 19.56 -15.58
N VAL A 40 -0.94 18.94 -16.05
CA VAL A 40 -0.93 18.12 -17.27
C VAL A 40 -0.72 16.66 -16.89
N PRO A 41 -1.68 15.75 -17.14
CA PRO A 41 -1.50 14.33 -16.92
C PRO A 41 -0.48 13.76 -17.91
N LEU A 42 0.41 12.90 -17.42
CA LEU A 42 1.47 12.28 -18.22
C LEU A 42 1.31 10.76 -18.32
N LYS A 43 1.09 10.09 -17.18
CA LYS A 43 1.05 8.63 -17.10
C LYS A 43 0.13 8.19 -15.96
N THR A 44 -0.55 7.07 -16.17
CA THR A 44 -1.19 6.30 -15.10
C THR A 44 -0.50 4.93 -15.04
N LEU A 45 -0.09 4.53 -13.84
CA LEU A 45 0.56 3.26 -13.54
C LEU A 45 -0.33 2.47 -12.61
N PHE A 46 -0.96 1.40 -13.10
CA PHE A 46 -1.80 0.53 -12.29
C PHE A 46 -0.95 -0.51 -11.56
N LEU A 47 -1.33 -0.84 -10.33
CA LEU A 47 -0.68 -1.91 -9.56
C LEU A 47 -1.29 -3.26 -9.92
N HIS A 48 -0.44 -4.27 -10.12
CA HIS A 48 -0.88 -5.58 -10.58
C HIS A 48 0.06 -6.72 -10.15
N ASP A 49 -0.47 -7.92 -9.99
CA ASP A 49 0.27 -9.07 -9.44
C ASP A 49 0.17 -10.36 -10.30
N PRO A 50 0.58 -10.35 -11.58
CA PRO A 50 0.47 -11.50 -12.49
C PRO A 50 1.31 -12.70 -12.02
N ASP A 51 2.38 -12.44 -11.27
CA ASP A 51 3.32 -13.45 -10.77
C ASP A 51 2.92 -14.02 -9.39
N LYS A 52 1.73 -13.65 -8.88
CA LYS A 52 1.14 -14.14 -7.62
C LYS A 52 2.04 -13.98 -6.40
N LYS A 53 2.60 -12.77 -6.24
CA LYS A 53 3.46 -12.38 -5.11
C LYS A 53 2.68 -11.92 -3.89
N VAL A 54 1.42 -11.50 -4.04
CA VAL A 54 0.55 -11.19 -2.91
C VAL A 54 0.18 -12.50 -2.19
N PRO A 55 0.45 -12.65 -0.88
CA PRO A 55 0.36 -13.94 -0.18
C PRO A 55 -1.05 -14.33 0.27
N PHE A 56 -2.08 -13.64 -0.22
CA PHE A 56 -3.48 -13.85 0.12
C PHE A 56 -4.37 -13.65 -1.11
N HIS A 57 -5.64 -14.02 -1.00
CA HIS A 57 -6.61 -13.88 -2.08
C HIS A 57 -6.94 -12.41 -2.36
N ILE A 58 -6.85 -11.99 -3.61
CA ILE A 58 -7.20 -10.64 -4.07
C ILE A 58 -8.49 -10.64 -4.88
N ILE A 59 -9.12 -9.48 -5.07
CA ILE A 59 -10.38 -9.35 -5.82
C ILE A 59 -10.26 -9.93 -7.24
N ASN A 60 -9.19 -9.59 -7.97
CA ASN A 60 -9.01 -9.98 -9.36
C ASN A 60 -8.21 -11.29 -9.53
N GLU A 61 -8.30 -12.21 -8.57
CA GLU A 61 -7.52 -13.47 -8.50
C GLU A 61 -7.54 -14.28 -9.80
N SER A 62 -8.69 -14.31 -10.48
CA SER A 62 -8.99 -15.12 -11.66
C SER A 62 -8.65 -14.43 -13.00
N THR A 63 -8.09 -13.23 -12.97
CA THR A 63 -7.68 -12.49 -14.18
C THR A 63 -6.21 -12.72 -14.50
N GLU A 64 -5.79 -12.45 -15.74
CA GLU A 64 -4.40 -12.62 -16.16
C GLU A 64 -3.45 -11.64 -15.45
N LEU A 65 -3.81 -10.35 -15.43
CA LEU A 65 -2.95 -9.31 -14.87
C LEU A 65 -3.09 -9.16 -13.36
N ARG A 66 -4.21 -9.59 -12.76
CA ARG A 66 -4.42 -9.50 -11.31
C ARG A 66 -4.24 -8.08 -10.78
N TYR A 67 -4.99 -7.14 -11.37
CA TYR A 67 -4.98 -5.74 -10.92
C TYR A 67 -5.43 -5.64 -9.46
N LEU A 68 -4.71 -4.84 -8.68
CA LEU A 68 -4.99 -4.63 -7.26
C LEU A 68 -6.07 -3.56 -7.08
N THR A 69 -6.88 -3.72 -6.04
CA THR A 69 -7.98 -2.82 -5.72
C THR A 69 -7.90 -2.31 -4.28
N GLY A 70 -8.67 -1.28 -3.96
CA GLY A 70 -8.81 -0.77 -2.60
C GLY A 70 -9.43 -1.75 -1.61
N SER A 71 -9.92 -2.91 -2.06
CA SER A 71 -10.26 -4.02 -1.15
C SER A 71 -9.05 -4.90 -0.84
N ASP A 72 -7.99 -4.87 -1.63
CA ASP A 72 -6.79 -5.69 -1.44
C ASP A 72 -5.82 -5.00 -0.49
N PHE A 73 -5.53 -3.73 -0.76
CA PHE A 73 -4.61 -2.87 -0.02
C PHE A 73 -5.17 -1.45 0.13
N ASP A 74 -4.63 -0.72 1.08
CA ASP A 74 -4.87 0.69 1.35
C ASP A 74 -3.54 1.46 1.36
N PRO A 75 -3.07 1.89 0.18
CA PRO A 75 -1.74 2.47 0.06
C PRO A 75 -1.74 3.96 0.44
N GLU A 76 -0.93 4.34 1.42
CA GLU A 76 -0.91 5.71 1.96
C GLU A 76 0.42 6.44 1.72
N SER A 77 1.48 5.70 1.43
CA SER A 77 2.79 6.29 1.19
C SER A 77 3.58 5.53 0.15
N PHE A 78 4.51 6.23 -0.53
CA PHE A 78 5.42 5.59 -1.46
C PHE A 78 6.77 6.29 -1.57
N GLN A 79 7.78 5.53 -2.01
CA GLN A 79 9.12 6.02 -2.33
C GLN A 79 9.69 5.26 -3.54
N PHE A 80 10.52 5.93 -4.33
CA PHE A 80 11.34 5.27 -5.34
C PHE A 80 12.72 4.97 -4.78
N SER A 81 13.14 3.71 -4.84
CA SER A 81 14.49 3.29 -4.43
C SER A 81 14.88 1.97 -5.10
N ASP A 82 16.18 1.81 -5.41
CA ASP A 82 16.73 0.56 -5.95
C ASP A 82 15.96 0.07 -7.20
N ASP A 83 15.74 0.99 -8.15
CA ASP A 83 14.96 0.78 -9.38
C ASP A 83 13.56 0.17 -9.16
N ALA A 84 12.98 0.44 -7.99
CA ALA A 84 11.68 -0.07 -7.57
C ALA A 84 10.83 1.05 -6.98
N LEU A 85 9.52 0.81 -7.00
CA LEU A 85 8.53 1.58 -6.26
C LEU A 85 8.19 0.81 -4.99
N TRP A 86 8.32 1.48 -3.85
CA TRP A 86 8.00 0.95 -2.54
C TRP A 86 6.76 1.66 -2.02
N ILE A 87 5.79 0.90 -1.49
CA ILE A 87 4.49 1.41 -1.05
C ILE A 87 4.24 0.92 0.37
N GLY A 88 3.86 1.83 1.27
CA GLY A 88 3.35 1.50 2.59
C GLY A 88 1.83 1.34 2.55
N ASP A 89 1.35 0.25 3.13
CA ASP A 89 -0.08 -0.10 3.20
C ASP A 89 -0.62 0.00 4.63
N GLU A 90 -1.88 0.40 4.75
CA GLU A 90 -2.56 0.64 6.01
C GLU A 90 -3.22 -0.64 6.58
N PHE A 91 -3.83 -1.46 5.73
CA PHE A 91 -4.62 -2.62 6.17
C PHE A 91 -3.77 -3.74 6.76
N GLY A 92 -2.60 -4.02 6.19
CA GLY A 92 -1.66 -5.05 6.63
C GLY A 92 -1.19 -4.81 8.07
N PRO A 93 -0.48 -3.72 8.37
CA PRO A 93 0.30 -2.88 7.45
C PRO A 93 1.38 -3.69 6.73
N TYR A 94 1.55 -3.45 5.43
CA TYR A 94 2.57 -4.10 4.61
C TYR A 94 3.53 -3.09 3.99
N LEU A 95 4.75 -3.53 3.73
CA LEU A 95 5.62 -2.86 2.76
C LEU A 95 5.56 -3.64 1.44
N ILE A 96 5.19 -2.97 0.35
CA ILE A 96 5.01 -3.58 -0.96
C ILE A 96 6.13 -3.08 -1.88
N LYS A 97 6.85 -3.99 -2.53
CA LYS A 97 7.83 -3.68 -3.58
C LYS A 97 7.22 -3.97 -4.94
N THR A 98 7.24 -3.01 -5.85
CA THR A 98 6.87 -3.17 -7.25
C THR A 98 8.00 -2.74 -8.18
N ASP A 99 7.96 -3.17 -9.43
CA ASP A 99 8.77 -2.55 -10.48
C ASP A 99 8.22 -1.17 -10.87
N LEU A 100 8.97 -0.42 -11.70
CA LEU A 100 8.56 0.91 -12.16
C LEU A 100 7.35 0.92 -13.13
N ASN A 101 6.75 -0.24 -13.39
CA ASN A 101 5.52 -0.41 -14.16
C ASN A 101 4.33 -0.87 -13.30
N GLY A 102 4.53 -1.06 -11.99
CA GLY A 102 3.46 -1.43 -11.05
C GLY A 102 3.31 -2.93 -10.81
N LYS A 103 4.19 -3.77 -11.37
CA LYS A 103 4.15 -5.20 -11.10
C LYS A 103 4.69 -5.50 -9.71
N VAL A 104 3.90 -6.18 -8.88
CA VAL A 104 4.35 -6.61 -7.54
C VAL A 104 5.53 -7.58 -7.66
N LEU A 105 6.59 -7.28 -6.91
CA LEU A 105 7.79 -8.11 -6.80
C LEU A 105 7.82 -8.85 -5.45
N ALA A 106 7.36 -8.20 -4.38
CA ALA A 106 7.28 -8.76 -3.03
C ALA A 106 6.32 -7.95 -2.13
N VAL A 107 5.78 -8.62 -1.12
CA VAL A 107 5.00 -8.02 -0.02
C VAL A 107 5.65 -8.48 1.29
N PHE A 108 5.92 -7.54 2.19
CA PHE A 108 6.59 -7.80 3.46
C PHE A 108 5.66 -7.48 4.62
N ASP A 109 5.54 -8.42 5.56
CA ASP A 109 4.92 -8.18 6.85
C ASP A 109 5.65 -7.06 7.61
N THR A 110 4.90 -6.27 8.36
CA THR A 110 5.49 -5.32 9.30
C THR A 110 5.82 -6.04 10.61
N GLU A 111 7.08 -5.97 11.03
CA GLU A 111 7.53 -6.53 12.29
C GLU A 111 7.95 -5.44 13.27
N VAL A 112 7.52 -5.56 14.53
CA VAL A 112 7.99 -4.75 15.66
C VAL A 112 8.52 -5.71 16.73
N ASP A 113 9.76 -5.50 17.16
CA ASP A 113 10.46 -6.37 18.10
C ASP A 113 10.44 -7.86 17.71
N GLY A 114 10.54 -8.13 16.39
CA GLY A 114 10.53 -9.48 15.81
C GLY A 114 9.16 -10.17 15.80
N LYS A 115 8.08 -9.42 16.00
CA LYS A 115 6.70 -9.92 15.93
C LYS A 115 5.95 -9.21 14.81
N VAL A 116 5.26 -9.98 13.97
CA VAL A 116 4.34 -9.44 12.98
C VAL A 116 3.19 -8.72 13.67
N VAL A 117 2.97 -7.46 13.32
CA VAL A 117 1.83 -6.67 13.77
C VAL A 117 0.74 -6.69 12.71
N LYS A 118 -0.52 -6.73 13.14
CA LYS A 118 -1.68 -6.76 12.24
C LYS A 118 -2.70 -5.71 12.62
N SER A 119 -3.48 -5.24 11.64
CA SER A 119 -4.73 -4.51 11.85
C SER A 119 -5.96 -5.43 11.79
N PRO A 120 -7.16 -4.98 12.21
CA PRO A 120 -8.42 -5.69 12.01
C PRO A 120 -8.74 -6.05 10.55
N ASP A 121 -8.21 -5.29 9.59
CA ASP A 121 -8.47 -5.47 8.16
C ASP A 121 -7.36 -6.26 7.43
N ASN A 122 -6.37 -6.75 8.19
CA ASN A 122 -5.33 -7.62 7.67
C ASN A 122 -5.96 -8.92 7.14
N PRO A 123 -5.69 -9.31 5.88
CA PRO A 123 -6.34 -10.46 5.22
C PRO A 123 -5.98 -11.82 5.84
N THR A 124 -4.95 -11.88 6.69
CA THR A 124 -4.52 -13.09 7.39
C THR A 124 -4.98 -13.12 8.85
N LEU A 125 -5.76 -12.14 9.31
CA LEU A 125 -6.34 -12.14 10.64
C LEU A 125 -7.42 -13.22 10.75
N THR A 126 -7.28 -14.12 11.71
CA THR A 126 -8.25 -15.20 11.94
C THR A 126 -9.19 -14.84 13.08
N LEU A 127 -10.49 -14.99 12.83
CA LEU A 127 -11.50 -14.87 13.88
C LEU A 127 -11.42 -16.09 14.82
N PRO A 128 -11.57 -15.89 16.14
CA PRO A 128 -11.66 -17.00 17.08
C PRO A 128 -12.96 -17.80 16.86
N SER A 129 -12.92 -19.09 17.19
CA SER A 129 -14.09 -19.98 17.06
C SER A 129 -15.16 -19.74 18.13
N ALA A 130 -14.76 -19.15 19.27
CA ALA A 130 -15.66 -18.85 20.38
C ALA A 130 -16.18 -17.40 20.29
N PRO A 131 -17.46 -17.13 20.59
CA PRO A 131 -18.02 -15.77 20.54
C PRO A 131 -17.33 -14.75 21.48
N ASP A 132 -16.71 -15.23 22.54
CA ASP A 132 -15.95 -14.46 23.53
C ASP A 132 -14.43 -14.55 23.33
N GLY A 133 -14.00 -15.16 22.22
CA GLY A 133 -12.59 -15.24 21.88
C GLY A 133 -12.00 -13.86 21.63
N LYS A 134 -10.76 -13.65 22.09
CA LYS A 134 -10.03 -12.40 21.85
C LYS A 134 -9.49 -12.37 20.42
N LEU A 135 -9.69 -11.24 19.73
CA LEU A 135 -8.98 -10.92 18.49
C LEU A 135 -7.54 -10.54 18.81
N ASN A 136 -6.61 -10.90 17.93
CA ASN A 136 -5.18 -10.63 18.11
C ASN A 136 -4.68 -9.70 16.99
N PHE A 137 -4.72 -8.40 17.25
CA PHE A 137 -4.17 -7.36 16.38
C PHE A 137 -3.56 -6.25 17.26
N GLN A 138 -2.52 -5.58 16.77
CA GLN A 138 -1.73 -4.59 17.51
C GLN A 138 -1.86 -3.19 16.93
N VAL A 139 -2.30 -3.11 15.66
CA VAL A 139 -2.54 -1.87 14.94
C VAL A 139 -4.04 -1.64 14.93
N ALA A 140 -4.51 -0.46 15.34
CA ALA A 140 -5.94 -0.15 15.24
C ALA A 140 -6.38 -0.06 13.77
N ARG A 141 -7.69 -0.18 13.51
CA ARG A 141 -8.22 0.07 12.16
C ARG A 141 -7.85 1.49 11.74
N SER A 142 -7.45 1.59 10.48
CA SER A 142 -6.95 2.81 9.86
C SER A 142 -5.90 3.51 10.70
N LYS A 143 -4.85 2.77 11.05
CA LYS A 143 -3.65 3.26 11.77
C LYS A 143 -2.38 2.54 11.30
N GLY A 144 -2.37 2.00 10.08
CA GLY A 144 -1.21 1.32 9.48
C GLY A 144 -0.16 2.32 8.99
N PHE A 145 0.59 2.01 7.93
CA PHE A 145 1.56 2.99 7.41
C PHE A 145 0.85 4.19 6.80
N GLU A 146 1.28 5.41 7.16
CA GLU A 146 0.73 6.68 6.66
C GLU A 146 1.77 7.48 5.88
N GLY A 147 3.02 7.41 6.32
CA GLY A 147 4.11 8.20 5.76
C GLY A 147 5.36 7.35 5.61
N MET A 148 6.16 7.65 4.60
CA MET A 148 7.44 6.97 4.39
C MET A 148 8.48 7.95 3.89
N ALA A 149 9.64 7.95 4.55
CA ALA A 149 10.83 8.67 4.08
C ALA A 149 11.87 7.70 3.51
N ILE A 150 12.84 8.25 2.80
CA ILE A 150 13.99 7.53 2.23
C ILE A 150 15.29 8.21 2.66
N SER A 151 16.34 7.44 2.92
CA SER A 151 17.67 8.01 3.19
C SER A 151 18.25 8.71 1.96
N PRO A 152 19.15 9.70 2.12
CA PRO A 152 19.75 10.42 0.98
C PRO A 152 20.50 9.53 -0.01
N ASP A 153 21.02 8.39 0.44
CA ASP A 153 21.70 7.38 -0.38
C ASP A 153 20.75 6.31 -0.95
N GLY A 154 19.45 6.40 -0.66
CA GLY A 154 18.43 5.45 -1.09
C GLY A 154 18.43 4.10 -0.35
N SER A 155 19.42 3.82 0.50
CA SER A 155 19.64 2.48 1.08
C SER A 155 18.60 2.06 2.14
N LYS A 156 17.83 3.01 2.68
CA LYS A 156 16.88 2.78 3.77
C LYS A 156 15.56 3.49 3.52
N LEU A 157 14.49 2.79 3.84
CA LEU A 157 13.14 3.33 3.95
C LEU A 157 12.79 3.49 5.43
N TYR A 158 12.05 4.55 5.75
CA TYR A 158 11.56 4.85 7.10
C TYR A 158 10.04 5.02 7.02
N PRO A 159 9.28 3.91 6.92
CA PRO A 159 7.84 3.96 7.00
C PRO A 159 7.40 4.20 8.46
N LEU A 160 6.32 4.95 8.63
CA LEU A 160 5.78 5.36 9.93
C LEU A 160 4.33 4.88 10.03
N LEU A 161 4.02 4.20 11.13
CA LEU A 161 2.64 3.89 11.49
C LEU A 161 1.91 5.18 11.92
N GLU A 162 0.68 5.37 11.47
CA GLU A 162 -0.15 6.52 11.84
C GLU A 162 -0.47 6.53 13.34
N GLY A 163 -0.70 5.34 13.91
CA GLY A 163 -1.10 5.16 15.30
C GLY A 163 -0.11 4.37 16.14
N ALA A 164 -0.28 4.49 17.46
CA ALA A 164 0.46 3.67 18.41
C ALA A 164 0.03 2.19 18.34
N LEU A 165 0.98 1.32 18.69
CA LEU A 165 0.71 -0.10 18.89
C LEU A 165 0.02 -0.34 20.23
N TRP A 166 -0.80 -1.38 20.27
CA TRP A 166 -1.54 -1.83 21.44
C TRP A 166 -1.03 -3.20 21.92
N ASP A 167 -0.98 -3.36 23.24
CA ASP A 167 -0.59 -4.60 23.95
C ASP A 167 -1.81 -5.35 24.53
#